data_AF-D1BBM4-F1
#
_entry.id   AF-D1BBM4-F1
#
_cell.length_a   1.000
_cell.length_b   1.000
_cell.length_c   1.000
_cell.angle_alpha   90.00
_cell.angle_beta   90.00
_cell.angle_gamma   90.00
#
_symmetry.space_group_name_H-M   'P 1'
#
loop_
_entity.id
_entity.type
_entity.pdbx_description
1 polymer ?
#
loop_
_entity_poly.entity_id
_entity_poly.type
_entity_poly.pdbx_seq_one_letter_code
_entity_poly.pdbx_strand_id
1 'polypeptide(L)'
;MTGLIALPTPSAVGVTIAPDGERSFSLSTADVAWTERALTVDDLPDAFRKVAPDAGVLAEAVVALHGAARKTESTFEQRRDAFRAYEDRIVVARITRPLSAVQGKSFLSPAGPWSVAATRLVVATGTRAVRKTGTVSPGRLVAPPTGAGTGRAPKREHAAAIEAEAYLPMVVRSGLQSAVPKPVGHTGSLLLWTTPAGRRQRVEVMRSDTRTAVVVRAERPDRPDADWSVVQWTYQLRGTAHEIERGSRP
;
A
#
# COMPACT_ATOMS: atom_id res chain seq x y z
N MET A 1 4.31 -2.93 49.84
CA MET A 1 5.01 -3.85 48.91
C MET A 1 4.21 -3.89 47.62
N THR A 2 4.64 -3.13 46.62
CA THR A 2 3.89 -2.94 45.36
C THR A 2 4.39 -3.96 44.35
N GLY A 3 3.58 -4.96 44.04
CA GLY A 3 3.91 -6.01 43.08
C GLY A 3 3.88 -5.47 41.65
N LEU A 4 5.03 -5.52 40.98
CA LEU A 4 5.16 -5.31 39.54
C LEU A 4 4.57 -6.53 38.81
N ILE A 5 3.41 -6.33 38.18
CA ILE A 5 2.84 -7.31 37.24
C ILE A 5 3.58 -7.14 35.92
N ALA A 6 4.45 -8.09 35.59
CA ALA A 6 5.07 -8.18 34.28
C ALA A 6 4.01 -8.54 33.24
N LEU A 7 3.70 -7.60 32.32
CA LEU A 7 2.90 -7.91 31.14
C LEU A 7 3.75 -8.76 30.18
N PRO A 8 3.21 -9.87 29.63
CA PRO A 8 3.94 -10.68 28.67
C PRO A 8 4.23 -9.87 27.41
N THR A 9 5.51 -9.67 27.12
CA THR A 9 5.98 -9.13 25.84
C THR A 9 5.60 -10.12 24.74
N PRO A 10 4.84 -9.72 23.69
CA PRO A 10 4.52 -10.63 22.61
C PRO A 10 5.81 -11.07 21.91
N SER A 11 6.12 -12.37 22.01
CA SER A 11 7.24 -12.97 21.31
C SER A 11 7.06 -12.77 19.81
N ALA A 12 8.02 -12.09 19.18
CA ALA A 12 8.14 -12.08 17.73
C ALA A 12 8.41 -13.53 17.29
N VAL A 13 7.39 -14.21 16.78
CA VAL A 13 7.57 -15.53 16.16
C VAL A 13 8.33 -15.30 14.86
N GLY A 14 9.65 -15.49 14.91
CA GLY A 14 10.51 -15.54 13.74
C GLY A 14 10.18 -16.78 12.94
N VAL A 15 9.26 -16.67 11.98
CA VAL A 15 8.97 -17.76 11.05
C VAL A 15 10.01 -17.67 9.94
N THR A 16 11.00 -18.56 9.99
CA THR A 16 11.85 -18.84 8.83
C THR A 16 11.00 -19.67 7.87
N ILE A 17 10.53 -19.06 6.79
CA ILE A 17 9.77 -19.80 5.77
C ILE A 17 10.79 -20.52 4.89
N ALA A 18 10.87 -21.84 5.04
CA ALA A 18 11.73 -22.66 4.21
C ALA A 18 11.36 -22.52 2.72
N PRO A 19 12.35 -22.51 1.81
CA PRO A 19 12.07 -22.53 0.39
C PRO A 19 11.55 -23.92 0.01
N ASP A 20 10.23 -24.07 -0.12
CA ASP A 20 9.69 -25.24 -0.82
C ASP A 20 10.22 -25.21 -2.25
N GLY A 21 10.92 -26.29 -2.60
CA GLY A 21 11.50 -26.50 -3.91
C GLY A 21 10.45 -26.41 -5.01
N GLU A 22 10.83 -25.74 -6.09
CA GLU A 22 10.15 -25.66 -7.38
C GLU A 22 8.85 -24.82 -7.42
N ARG A 23 8.94 -23.70 -8.18
CA ARG A 23 7.85 -22.82 -8.70
C ARG A 23 7.52 -21.53 -7.93
N SER A 24 8.31 -21.11 -6.94
CA SER A 24 8.24 -19.73 -6.44
C SER A 24 8.86 -18.76 -7.46
N PHE A 25 8.08 -17.79 -7.96
CA PHE A 25 8.58 -16.73 -8.85
C PHE A 25 8.20 -15.33 -8.36
N SER A 26 9.04 -14.34 -8.67
CA SER A 26 8.79 -12.90 -8.50
C SER A 26 9.19 -12.14 -9.76
N LEU A 27 8.62 -10.95 -9.98
CA LEU A 27 9.06 -10.10 -11.07
C LEU A 27 10.46 -9.54 -10.78
N SER A 28 11.31 -9.55 -11.80
CA SER A 28 12.61 -8.88 -11.75
C SER A 28 12.44 -7.36 -11.82
N THR A 29 13.21 -6.63 -11.01
CA THR A 29 13.31 -5.17 -11.09
C THR A 29 14.46 -4.69 -11.97
N ALA A 30 15.19 -5.60 -12.63
CA ALA A 30 16.40 -5.25 -13.40
C ALA A 30 16.14 -4.21 -14.49
N ASP A 31 14.96 -4.27 -15.11
CA ASP A 31 14.57 -3.43 -16.24
C ASP A 31 13.52 -2.36 -15.85
N VAL A 32 13.31 -2.14 -14.56
CA VAL A 32 12.36 -1.12 -14.08
C VAL A 32 13.00 0.26 -14.26
N ALA A 33 12.38 1.10 -15.08
CA ALA A 33 12.75 2.49 -15.24
C ALA A 33 12.22 3.32 -14.05
N TRP A 34 13.12 3.76 -13.18
CA TRP A 34 12.79 4.60 -12.01
C TRP A 34 12.73 6.08 -12.39
N THR A 35 11.81 6.44 -13.28
CA THR A 35 11.71 7.80 -13.85
C THR A 35 10.78 8.73 -13.07
N GLU A 36 9.87 8.17 -12.28
CA GLU A 36 8.89 8.94 -11.53
C GLU A 36 9.38 9.22 -10.11
N ARG A 37 9.05 10.42 -9.59
CA ARG A 37 9.29 10.77 -8.19
C ARG A 37 8.36 9.94 -7.31
N ALA A 38 8.92 9.29 -6.29
CA ALA A 38 8.15 8.65 -5.23
C ALA A 38 7.16 9.65 -4.59
N LEU A 39 5.90 9.24 -4.47
CA LEU A 39 4.91 9.99 -3.70
C LEU A 39 4.97 9.57 -2.24
N THR A 40 4.99 10.54 -1.35
CA THR A 40 4.99 10.31 0.10
C THR A 40 3.82 11.04 0.76
N VAL A 41 3.64 10.84 2.07
CA VAL A 41 2.59 11.53 2.81
C VAL A 41 2.82 13.04 2.89
N ASP A 42 4.07 13.50 2.70
CA ASP A 42 4.37 14.94 2.59
C ASP A 42 3.74 15.58 1.35
N ASP A 43 3.36 14.77 0.35
CA ASP A 43 2.66 15.24 -0.84
C ASP A 43 1.13 15.30 -0.68
N LEU A 44 0.63 15.00 0.53
CA LEU A 44 -0.79 14.99 0.85
C LEU A 44 -1.21 16.25 1.62
N PRO A 45 -2.50 16.64 1.54
CA PRO A 45 -3.02 17.77 2.32
C PRO A 45 -2.85 17.55 3.83
N ASP A 46 -2.60 18.62 4.58
CA ASP A 46 -2.49 18.59 6.05
C ASP A 46 -3.68 17.94 6.75
N ALA A 47 -4.87 18.03 6.15
CA ALA A 47 -6.07 17.36 6.63
C ALA A 47 -5.88 15.84 6.79
N PHE A 48 -5.09 15.19 5.93
CA PHE A 48 -4.75 13.78 6.08
C PHE A 48 -3.83 13.56 7.29
N ARG A 49 -2.77 14.35 7.43
CA ARG A 49 -1.81 14.24 8.56
C ARG A 49 -2.48 14.46 9.92
N LYS A 50 -3.54 15.27 9.99
CA LYS A 50 -4.35 15.44 11.20
C LYS A 50 -5.12 14.18 11.61
N VAL A 51 -5.55 13.36 10.65
CA VAL A 51 -6.31 12.11 10.90
C VAL A 51 -5.37 10.90 11.01
N ALA A 52 -4.24 10.96 10.32
CA ALA A 52 -3.18 9.96 10.32
C ALA A 52 -1.83 10.61 10.69
N PRO A 53 -1.56 10.85 11.99
CA PRO A 53 -0.31 11.50 12.43
C PRO A 53 0.92 10.62 12.20
N ASP A 54 2.11 11.22 12.13
CA ASP A 54 3.38 10.50 11.86
C ASP A 54 3.78 9.53 12.99
N ALA A 55 3.42 9.87 14.23
CA ALA A 55 3.79 9.08 15.40
C ALA A 55 3.18 7.66 15.33
N GLY A 56 4.05 6.65 15.38
CA GLY A 56 3.64 5.24 15.43
C GLY A 56 3.29 4.59 14.09
N VAL A 57 3.61 5.23 12.95
CA VAL A 57 3.41 4.63 11.62
C VAL A 57 4.34 3.43 11.43
N LEU A 58 3.76 2.30 11.06
CA LEU A 58 4.44 1.04 10.77
C LEU A 58 4.79 0.89 9.29
N ALA A 59 3.85 1.27 8.43
CA ALA A 59 3.95 1.26 6.98
C ALA A 59 3.00 2.30 6.40
N GLU A 60 3.36 2.85 5.24
CA GLU A 60 2.52 3.81 4.53
C GLU A 60 2.67 3.68 3.02
N ALA A 61 1.68 4.10 2.26
CA ALA A 61 1.84 4.25 0.83
C ALA A 61 0.99 5.41 0.33
N VAL A 62 1.48 6.09 -0.70
CA VAL A 62 0.72 7.05 -1.48
C VAL A 62 0.86 6.67 -2.94
N VAL A 63 -0.26 6.46 -3.63
CA VAL A 63 -0.26 6.03 -5.03
C VAL A 63 -1.08 7.00 -5.86
N ALA A 64 -0.55 7.36 -7.04
CA ALA A 64 -1.33 8.05 -8.05
C ALA A 64 -2.22 7.04 -8.78
N LEU A 65 -3.50 7.38 -8.94
CA LEU A 65 -4.37 6.63 -9.84
C LEU A 65 -4.28 7.25 -11.23
N HIS A 66 -3.90 6.45 -12.23
CA HIS A 66 -3.68 6.94 -13.58
C HIS A 66 -4.98 7.45 -14.22
N GLY A 67 -4.86 8.59 -14.91
CA GLY A 67 -5.93 9.22 -15.68
C GLY A 67 -6.78 10.22 -14.88
N ALA A 68 -7.76 10.79 -15.57
CA ALA A 68 -8.76 11.66 -14.98
C ALA A 68 -10.04 10.87 -14.69
N ALA A 69 -10.61 11.03 -13.50
CA ALA A 69 -11.92 10.51 -13.15
C ALA A 69 -12.97 11.60 -13.39
N ARG A 70 -14.07 11.25 -14.03
CA ARG A 70 -15.21 12.15 -14.19
C ARG A 70 -15.99 12.22 -12.86
N LYS A 71 -16.12 13.42 -12.30
CA LYS A 71 -16.86 13.68 -11.04
C LYS A 71 -18.32 14.03 -11.29
N THR A 72 -18.59 14.87 -12.28
CA THR A 72 -19.93 15.18 -12.83
C THR A 72 -19.86 15.18 -14.36
N GLU A 73 -20.96 15.45 -15.07
CA GLU A 73 -20.96 15.48 -16.55
C GLU A 73 -19.85 16.36 -17.15
N SER A 74 -19.45 17.44 -16.48
CA SER A 74 -18.49 18.43 -16.97
C SER A 74 -17.21 18.56 -16.13
N THR A 75 -17.10 17.90 -14.98
CA THR A 75 -15.94 18.06 -14.09
C THR A 75 -15.09 16.81 -14.00
N PHE A 76 -13.78 17.01 -14.01
CA PHE A 76 -12.80 15.94 -13.89
C PHE A 76 -11.93 16.15 -12.65
N GLU A 77 -11.41 15.06 -12.11
CA GLU A 77 -10.49 15.08 -10.98
C GLU A 77 -9.36 14.06 -11.18
N GLN A 78 -8.21 14.37 -10.62
CA GLN A 78 -7.17 13.39 -10.36
C GLN A 78 -7.38 12.77 -8.99
N ARG A 79 -6.95 11.53 -8.84
CA ARG A 79 -7.10 10.77 -7.60
C ARG A 79 -5.75 10.20 -7.16
N ARG A 80 -5.57 10.15 -5.84
CA ARG A 80 -4.54 9.40 -5.16
C ARG A 80 -5.21 8.59 -4.07
N ASP A 81 -4.74 7.38 -3.85
CA ASP A 81 -5.10 6.60 -2.68
C ASP A 81 -3.89 6.56 -1.75
N ALA A 82 -4.13 6.65 -0.45
CA ALA A 82 -3.10 6.63 0.57
C ALA A 82 -3.52 5.75 1.74
N PHE A 83 -2.55 5.11 2.38
CA PHE A 83 -2.77 4.48 3.68
C PHE A 83 -1.63 4.75 4.65
N ARG A 84 -1.96 4.75 5.94
CA ARG A 84 -1.03 4.65 7.06
C ARG A 84 -1.47 3.54 8.00
N ALA A 85 -0.59 2.61 8.28
CA ALA A 85 -0.81 1.51 9.20
C ALA A 85 -0.15 1.80 10.55
N TYR A 86 -0.86 1.53 11.63
CA TYR A 86 -0.45 1.67 13.02
C TYR A 86 -0.64 0.33 13.74
N GLU A 87 -0.20 0.21 14.99
CA GLU A 87 -0.38 -1.03 15.75
C GLU A 87 -1.87 -1.38 15.97
N ASP A 88 -2.73 -0.39 16.15
CA ASP A 88 -4.13 -0.54 16.55
C ASP A 88 -5.13 -0.26 15.42
N ARG A 89 -4.69 0.39 14.33
CA ARG A 89 -5.56 0.88 13.26
C ARG A 89 -4.85 1.04 11.93
N ILE A 90 -5.64 1.20 10.87
CA ILE A 90 -5.20 1.64 9.55
C ILE A 90 -6.05 2.85 9.17
N VAL A 91 -5.43 3.91 8.68
CA VAL A 91 -6.13 5.03 8.06
C VAL A 91 -5.93 4.94 6.56
N VAL A 92 -7.02 4.85 5.80
CA VAL A 92 -7.02 4.88 4.34
C VAL A 92 -7.71 6.16 3.90
N ALA A 93 -7.14 6.87 2.93
CA ALA A 93 -7.74 8.08 2.39
C ALA A 93 -7.71 8.08 0.88
N ARG A 94 -8.78 8.62 0.30
CA ARG A 94 -8.85 9.02 -1.10
C ARG A 94 -8.67 10.53 -1.18
N ILE A 95 -7.65 10.92 -1.92
CA ILE A 95 -7.22 12.31 -2.08
C ILE A 95 -7.48 12.71 -3.52
N THR A 96 -8.19 13.81 -3.73
CA THR A 96 -8.59 14.27 -5.06
C THR A 96 -8.12 15.67 -5.34
N ARG A 97 -7.94 15.99 -6.62
CA ARG A 97 -7.59 17.33 -7.10
C ARG A 97 -8.43 17.66 -8.32
N PRO A 98 -9.16 18.79 -8.34
CA PRO A 98 -9.96 19.16 -9.50
C PRO A 98 -9.06 19.43 -10.71
N LEU A 99 -9.59 19.10 -11.89
CA LEU A 99 -8.98 19.37 -13.18
C LEU A 99 -9.88 20.30 -14.01
N SER A 100 -9.26 21.20 -14.76
CA SER A 100 -9.91 22.04 -15.76
C SER A 100 -9.38 21.73 -17.15
N ALA A 101 -10.24 21.88 -18.16
CA ALA A 101 -9.81 21.86 -19.54
C ALA A 101 -8.99 23.13 -19.81
N VAL A 102 -7.82 22.96 -20.45
CA VAL A 102 -7.04 24.10 -20.92
C VAL A 102 -7.59 24.52 -22.29
N GLN A 103 -8.08 25.76 -22.41
CA GLN A 103 -8.61 26.26 -23.68
C GLN A 103 -7.61 26.09 -24.82
N GLY A 104 -8.09 25.57 -25.95
CA GLY A 104 -7.27 25.33 -27.13
C GLY A 104 -6.30 24.14 -27.02
N LYS A 105 -6.37 23.33 -25.95
CA LYS A 105 -5.53 22.13 -25.78
C LYS A 105 -6.37 20.89 -25.49
N SER A 106 -5.86 19.73 -25.86
CA SER A 106 -6.52 18.43 -25.67
C SER A 106 -6.29 17.80 -24.29
N PHE A 107 -5.61 18.50 -23.38
CA PHE A 107 -5.27 17.98 -22.06
C PHE A 107 -5.89 18.78 -20.92
N LEU A 108 -6.05 18.10 -19.79
CA LEU A 108 -6.57 18.67 -18.55
C LEU A 108 -5.40 19.14 -17.68
N SER A 109 -5.60 20.26 -16.96
CA SER A 109 -4.63 20.81 -16.01
C SER A 109 -5.20 20.85 -14.58
N PRO A 110 -4.35 20.75 -13.54
CA PRO A 110 -4.77 21.01 -12.17
C PRO A 110 -5.45 22.39 -12.02
N ALA A 111 -6.63 22.40 -11.40
CA ALA A 111 -7.44 23.61 -11.19
C ALA A 111 -7.51 24.05 -9.71
N GLY A 112 -6.83 23.33 -8.82
CA GLY A 112 -6.87 23.61 -7.38
C GLY A 112 -5.92 22.71 -6.59
N PRO A 113 -5.89 22.86 -5.26
CA PRO A 113 -5.08 22.02 -4.40
C PRO A 113 -5.63 20.59 -4.32
N TRP A 114 -4.82 19.70 -3.78
CA TRP A 114 -5.31 18.40 -3.34
C TRP A 114 -6.23 18.57 -2.11
N SER A 115 -7.26 17.73 -2.02
CA SER A 115 -8.20 17.68 -0.91
C SER A 115 -8.51 16.24 -0.51
N VAL A 116 -8.82 16.01 0.76
CA VAL A 116 -9.28 14.69 1.24
C VAL A 116 -10.74 14.52 0.84
N ALA A 117 -11.03 13.63 -0.10
CA ALA A 117 -12.41 13.35 -0.54
C ALA A 117 -13.11 12.37 0.38
N ALA A 118 -12.40 11.32 0.81
CA ALA A 118 -12.91 10.34 1.74
C ALA A 118 -11.79 9.86 2.66
N THR A 119 -12.12 9.62 3.93
CA THR A 119 -11.24 8.91 4.86
C THR A 119 -11.99 7.74 5.47
N ARG A 120 -11.39 6.57 5.37
CA ARG A 120 -11.83 5.37 6.06
C ARG A 120 -10.80 5.04 7.13
N LEU A 121 -11.18 5.28 8.38
CA LEU A 121 -10.46 4.73 9.51
C LEU A 121 -10.88 3.26 9.66
N VAL A 122 -9.94 2.36 9.88
CA VAL A 122 -10.18 0.93 10.08
C VAL A 122 -9.51 0.52 11.38
N VAL A 123 -10.31 0.23 12.41
CA VAL A 123 -9.80 -0.10 13.76
C VAL A 123 -9.78 -1.61 13.96
N ALA A 124 -8.70 -2.11 14.58
CA ALA A 124 -8.60 -3.53 14.92
C ALA A 124 -9.62 -3.96 16.00
N THR A 125 -10.18 -5.16 15.88
CA THR A 125 -11.10 -5.76 16.87
C THR A 125 -10.41 -6.07 18.17
N GLY A 126 -9.17 -6.59 18.07
CA GLY A 126 -8.24 -6.73 19.17
C GLY A 126 -7.43 -5.45 19.34
N THR A 127 -6.79 -5.28 20.50
CA THR A 127 -6.01 -4.07 20.80
C THR A 127 -4.85 -3.83 19.83
N ARG A 128 -4.35 -4.86 19.13
CA ARG A 128 -3.17 -4.76 18.24
C ARG A 128 -3.19 -5.71 17.04
N ALA A 129 -2.51 -5.33 15.97
CA ALA A 129 -2.23 -6.17 14.81
C ALA A 129 -1.28 -7.31 15.16
N VAL A 130 -1.48 -8.47 14.53
CA VAL A 130 -0.54 -9.60 14.60
C VAL A 130 0.62 -9.34 13.66
N ARG A 131 1.84 -9.21 14.22
CA ARG A 131 3.07 -8.96 13.46
C ARG A 131 3.80 -10.26 13.15
N LYS A 132 4.23 -10.43 11.90
CA LYS A 132 5.15 -11.47 11.44
C LYS A 132 6.32 -10.82 10.70
N THR A 133 7.52 -11.35 10.89
CA THR A 133 8.74 -10.88 10.23
C THR A 133 9.50 -12.06 9.66
N GLY A 134 10.16 -11.87 8.52
CA GLY A 134 11.00 -12.91 7.92
C GLY A 134 11.90 -12.36 6.82
N THR A 135 12.97 -13.09 6.52
CA THR A 135 13.79 -12.87 5.33
C THR A 135 13.39 -13.91 4.29
N VAL A 136 13.09 -13.48 3.08
CA VAL A 136 12.54 -14.33 2.02
C VAL A 136 13.32 -14.14 0.74
N SER A 137 13.85 -15.24 0.20
CA SER A 137 14.51 -15.22 -1.10
C SER A 137 13.55 -14.81 -2.21
N PRO A 138 13.99 -14.05 -3.23
CA PRO A 138 13.13 -13.66 -4.34
C PRO A 138 12.59 -14.85 -5.14
N GLY A 139 13.20 -16.03 -5.02
CA GLY A 139 12.88 -17.19 -5.84
C GLY A 139 13.32 -16.99 -7.29
N ARG A 140 12.65 -17.68 -8.22
CA ARG A 140 12.92 -17.51 -9.66
C ARG A 140 12.47 -16.13 -10.13
N LEU A 141 13.39 -15.36 -10.69
CA LEU A 141 13.07 -14.07 -11.29
C LEU A 141 12.48 -14.25 -12.69
N VAL A 142 11.39 -13.54 -12.98
CA VAL A 142 10.75 -13.52 -14.29
C VAL A 142 10.72 -12.07 -14.79
N ALA A 143 10.97 -11.87 -16.08
CA ALA A 143 10.85 -10.55 -16.67
C ALA A 143 9.40 -10.02 -16.53
N PRO A 144 9.20 -8.73 -16.22
CA PRO A 144 7.86 -8.15 -16.25
C PRO A 144 7.25 -8.34 -17.65
N PRO A 145 5.94 -8.67 -17.75
CA PRO A 145 5.31 -8.91 -19.04
C PRO A 145 5.40 -7.67 -19.93
N THR A 146 6.07 -7.80 -21.06
CA THR A 146 6.13 -6.80 -22.13
C THR A 146 4.86 -6.92 -22.98
N GLY A 147 3.71 -6.48 -22.46
CA GLY A 147 2.47 -6.41 -23.24
C GLY A 147 1.20 -6.77 -22.46
N ALA A 148 0.10 -6.13 -22.85
CA ALA A 148 -1.22 -6.26 -22.24
C ALA A 148 -1.77 -7.69 -22.36
N GLY A 149 -1.64 -8.48 -21.30
CA GLY A 149 -2.27 -9.79 -21.19
C GLY A 149 -3.81 -9.68 -21.14
N THR A 150 -4.48 -10.52 -21.91
CA THR A 150 -5.94 -10.61 -22.14
C THR A 150 -6.76 -11.14 -20.94
N GLY A 151 -6.21 -11.10 -19.72
CA GLY A 151 -6.98 -11.37 -18.52
C GLY A 151 -7.98 -10.23 -18.25
N ARG A 152 -9.09 -10.54 -17.57
CA ARG A 152 -10.03 -9.52 -17.07
C ARG A 152 -9.22 -8.46 -16.32
N ALA A 153 -9.04 -7.30 -16.93
CA ALA A 153 -8.17 -6.26 -16.39
C ALA A 153 -8.62 -5.96 -14.96
N PRO A 154 -7.70 -5.91 -13.98
CA PRO A 154 -8.07 -5.52 -12.64
C PRO A 154 -8.78 -4.16 -12.68
N LYS A 155 -9.65 -3.90 -11.71
CA LYS A 155 -10.24 -2.57 -11.59
C LYS A 155 -9.10 -1.55 -11.60
N ARG A 156 -9.23 -0.49 -12.40
CA ARG A 156 -8.16 0.52 -12.58
C ARG A 156 -7.63 1.07 -11.24
N GLU A 157 -8.48 1.11 -10.22
CA GLU A 157 -8.15 1.53 -8.86
C GLU A 157 -7.13 0.65 -8.12
N HIS A 158 -6.97 -0.63 -8.48
CA HIS A 158 -6.04 -1.56 -7.81
C HIS A 158 -4.76 -1.85 -8.61
N ALA A 159 -4.60 -1.25 -9.80
CA ALA A 159 -3.53 -1.59 -10.73
C ALA A 159 -2.13 -1.44 -10.10
N ALA A 160 -1.87 -0.31 -9.42
CA ALA A 160 -0.59 -0.04 -8.75
C ALA A 160 -0.28 -1.06 -7.65
N ALA A 161 -1.30 -1.47 -6.87
CA ALA A 161 -1.12 -2.43 -5.80
C ALA A 161 -0.79 -3.84 -6.34
N ILE A 162 -1.46 -4.25 -7.42
CA ILE A 162 -1.21 -5.54 -8.09
C ILE A 162 0.18 -5.56 -8.72
N GLU A 163 0.58 -4.46 -9.34
CA GLU A 163 1.93 -4.31 -9.89
C GLU A 163 2.98 -4.41 -8.77
N ALA A 164 2.84 -3.64 -7.69
CA ALA A 164 3.75 -3.69 -6.55
C ALA A 164 3.82 -5.10 -5.93
N GLU A 165 2.67 -5.77 -5.76
CA GLU A 165 2.61 -7.15 -5.26
C GLU A 165 3.37 -8.13 -6.15
N ALA A 166 3.38 -7.94 -7.47
CA ALA A 166 4.01 -8.88 -8.39
C ALA A 166 5.53 -9.01 -8.20
N TYR A 167 6.18 -7.99 -7.65
CA TYR A 167 7.60 -7.99 -7.28
C TYR A 167 7.91 -8.72 -5.96
N LEU A 168 6.90 -8.98 -5.13
CA LEU A 168 7.09 -9.73 -3.89
C LEU A 168 7.33 -11.23 -4.17
N PRO A 169 8.10 -11.92 -3.32
CA PRO A 169 8.23 -13.38 -3.38
C PRO A 169 6.87 -14.09 -3.32
N MET A 170 6.73 -15.22 -4.02
CA MET A 170 5.47 -15.97 -4.13
C MET A 170 4.82 -16.27 -2.77
N VAL A 171 5.62 -16.62 -1.77
CA VAL A 171 5.12 -16.96 -0.44
C VAL A 171 4.45 -15.77 0.25
N VAL A 172 4.96 -14.55 0.06
CA VAL A 172 4.37 -13.32 0.59
C VAL A 172 3.06 -13.03 -0.13
N ARG A 173 3.05 -13.12 -1.47
CA ARG A 173 1.83 -12.92 -2.29
C ARG A 173 0.74 -13.93 -1.94
N SER A 174 1.11 -15.20 -1.79
CA SER A 174 0.18 -16.27 -1.41
C SER A 174 -0.38 -16.06 -0.01
N GLY A 175 0.44 -15.57 0.93
CA GLY A 175 0.00 -15.18 2.27
C GLY A 175 -1.01 -14.03 2.23
N LEU A 176 -0.72 -12.98 1.46
CA LEU A 176 -1.62 -11.84 1.20
C LEU A 176 -2.96 -12.30 0.61
N GLN A 177 -2.92 -13.12 -0.45
CA GLN A 177 -4.12 -13.63 -1.12
C GLN A 177 -4.93 -14.57 -0.24
N SER A 178 -4.27 -15.43 0.55
CA SER A 178 -4.97 -16.36 1.44
C SER A 178 -5.66 -15.63 2.59
N ALA A 179 -5.04 -14.57 3.11
CA ALA A 179 -5.60 -13.78 4.19
C ALA A 179 -6.74 -12.86 3.73
N VAL A 180 -6.65 -12.27 2.53
CA VAL A 180 -7.70 -11.42 1.94
C VAL A 180 -7.88 -11.77 0.45
N PRO A 181 -8.70 -12.81 0.14
CA PRO A 181 -8.86 -13.29 -1.24
C PRO A 181 -9.58 -12.30 -2.17
N LYS A 182 -10.54 -11.55 -1.64
CA LYS A 182 -11.37 -10.60 -2.39
C LYS A 182 -11.30 -9.22 -1.73
N PRO A 183 -10.19 -8.48 -1.89
CA PRO A 183 -10.03 -7.19 -1.24
C PRO A 183 -11.05 -6.18 -1.77
N VAL A 184 -11.67 -5.46 -0.84
CA VAL A 184 -12.46 -4.26 -1.12
C VAL A 184 -11.54 -3.05 -1.20
N GLY A 185 -10.46 -3.01 -0.40
CA GLY A 185 -9.39 -2.03 -0.51
C GLY A 185 -8.07 -2.71 -0.86
N HIS A 186 -7.39 -2.21 -1.89
CA HIS A 186 -6.11 -2.74 -2.33
C HIS A 186 -5.21 -1.59 -2.81
N THR A 187 -4.19 -1.27 -2.02
CA THR A 187 -3.29 -0.13 -2.27
C THR A 187 -1.86 -0.59 -2.06
N GLY A 188 -0.96 -0.23 -2.95
CA GLY A 188 0.45 -0.55 -2.75
C GLY A 188 1.38 0.17 -3.71
N SER A 189 2.63 0.34 -3.28
CA SER A 189 3.68 1.05 -3.99
C SER A 189 4.94 0.20 -4.05
N LEU A 190 5.70 0.38 -5.13
CA LEU A 190 7.09 -0.05 -5.26
C LEU A 190 7.94 1.22 -5.35
N LEU A 191 8.87 1.39 -4.43
CA LEU A 191 9.71 2.57 -4.29
C LEU A 191 11.18 2.20 -4.37
N LEU A 192 11.97 3.11 -4.94
CA LEU A 192 13.42 3.11 -4.88
C LEU A 192 13.87 4.35 -4.14
N TRP A 193 14.78 4.19 -3.19
CA TRP A 193 15.31 5.28 -2.39
C TRP A 193 16.77 5.04 -2.04
N THR A 194 17.50 6.13 -1.84
CA THR A 194 18.93 6.11 -1.54
C THR A 194 19.14 6.27 -0.04
N THR A 195 19.92 5.36 0.54
CA THR A 195 20.37 5.42 1.94
C THR A 195 21.89 5.54 1.99
N PRO A 196 22.50 5.87 3.15
CA PRO A 196 23.96 5.82 3.31
C PRO A 196 24.58 4.45 2.96
N ALA A 197 23.81 3.37 3.12
CA ALA A 197 24.22 2.00 2.78
C ALA A 197 23.90 1.60 1.32
N GLY A 198 23.61 2.58 0.46
CA GLY A 198 23.28 2.39 -0.95
C GLY A 198 21.78 2.45 -1.27
N ARG A 199 21.47 2.16 -2.53
CA ARG A 199 20.10 2.13 -3.05
C ARG A 199 19.32 0.94 -2.49
N ARG A 200 18.05 1.18 -2.18
CA ARG A 200 17.13 0.22 -1.57
C ARG A 200 15.82 0.23 -2.33
N GLN A 201 15.20 -0.93 -2.44
CA GLN A 201 13.84 -1.08 -2.93
C GLN A 201 12.92 -1.34 -1.75
N ARG A 202 11.72 -0.78 -1.78
CA ARG A 202 10.66 -1.00 -0.81
C ARG A 202 9.36 -1.29 -1.53
N VAL A 203 8.67 -2.34 -1.10
CA VAL A 203 7.28 -2.60 -1.47
C VAL A 203 6.41 -2.45 -0.24
N GLU A 204 5.38 -1.62 -0.32
CA GLU A 204 4.35 -1.48 0.71
C GLU A 204 3.00 -1.80 0.11
N VAL A 205 2.27 -2.74 0.69
CA VAL A 205 0.99 -3.22 0.17
C VAL A 205 0.01 -3.38 1.32
N MET A 206 -1.20 -2.87 1.15
CA MET A 206 -2.35 -3.14 1.99
C MET A 206 -3.44 -3.84 1.16
N ARG A 207 -3.94 -4.97 1.68
CA ARG A 207 -5.19 -5.61 1.26
C ARG A 207 -6.16 -5.57 2.41
N SER A 208 -7.42 -5.24 2.15
CA SER A 208 -8.47 -5.27 3.17
C SER A 208 -9.82 -5.68 2.60
N ASP A 209 -10.60 -6.38 3.41
CA ASP A 209 -12.02 -6.61 3.18
C ASP A 209 -12.85 -6.01 4.34
N THR A 210 -14.04 -6.55 4.61
CA THR A 210 -14.92 -6.07 5.68
C THR A 210 -14.52 -6.55 7.08
N ARG A 211 -13.65 -7.56 7.18
CA ARG A 211 -13.30 -8.26 8.43
C ARG A 211 -11.81 -8.36 8.67
N THR A 212 -10.98 -8.26 7.65
CA THR A 212 -9.54 -8.45 7.77
C THR A 212 -8.81 -7.41 6.93
N ALA A 213 -7.71 -6.90 7.46
CA ALA A 213 -6.72 -6.17 6.69
C ALA A 213 -5.34 -6.80 6.90
N VAL A 214 -4.54 -6.83 5.83
CA VAL A 214 -3.14 -7.25 5.87
C VAL A 214 -2.31 -6.16 5.23
N VAL A 215 -1.28 -5.74 5.95
CA VAL A 215 -0.29 -4.78 5.49
C VAL A 215 1.05 -5.47 5.43
N VAL A 216 1.74 -5.35 4.31
CA VAL A 216 3.10 -5.85 4.10
C VAL A 216 4.01 -4.68 3.79
N ARG A 217 5.16 -4.64 4.47
CA ARG A 217 6.31 -3.83 4.09
C ARG A 217 7.47 -4.78 3.83
N ALA A 218 8.01 -4.75 2.62
CA ALA A 218 9.15 -5.54 2.21
C ALA A 218 10.27 -4.62 1.72
N GLU A 219 11.51 -4.88 2.12
CA GLU A 219 12.67 -4.10 1.69
C GLU A 219 13.82 -5.01 1.24
N ARG A 220 14.58 -4.56 0.25
CA ARG A 220 15.83 -5.19 -0.16
C ARG A 220 16.84 -4.17 -0.71
N PRO A 221 18.14 -4.49 -0.78
CA PRO A 221 19.08 -3.75 -1.61
C PRO A 221 18.62 -3.68 -3.08
N ASP A 222 19.02 -2.64 -3.81
CA ASP A 222 18.69 -2.47 -5.24
C ASP A 222 19.46 -3.45 -6.15
N ARG A 223 19.15 -4.73 -5.98
CA ARG A 223 19.61 -5.84 -6.81
C ARG A 223 18.51 -6.90 -6.85
N PRO A 224 18.15 -7.41 -8.03
CA PRO A 224 16.95 -8.24 -8.19
C PRO A 224 17.05 -9.60 -7.48
N ASP A 225 18.27 -10.10 -7.25
CA ASP A 225 18.58 -11.37 -6.60
C ASP A 225 18.69 -11.28 -5.06
N ALA A 226 18.58 -10.08 -4.47
CA ALA A 226 18.60 -9.93 -3.03
C ALA A 226 17.35 -10.49 -2.35
N ASP A 227 17.57 -11.09 -1.18
CA ASP A 227 16.52 -11.44 -0.24
C ASP A 227 15.74 -10.20 0.22
N TRP A 228 14.45 -10.39 0.42
CA TRP A 228 13.54 -9.41 0.98
C TRP A 228 13.46 -9.56 2.50
N SER A 229 13.68 -8.46 3.22
CA SER A 229 13.27 -8.33 4.61
C SER A 229 11.79 -7.93 4.65
N VAL A 230 10.94 -8.81 5.16
CA VAL A 230 9.48 -8.67 5.11
C VAL A 230 8.94 -8.50 6.52
N VAL A 231 8.03 -7.54 6.69
CA VAL A 231 7.17 -7.40 7.85
C VAL A 231 5.72 -7.41 7.39
N GLN A 232 4.91 -8.26 8.01
CA GLN A 232 3.48 -8.36 7.77
C GLN A 232 2.71 -8.06 9.06
N TRP A 233 1.69 -7.21 8.96
CA TRP A 233 0.73 -6.94 10.02
C TRP A 233 -0.65 -7.40 9.58
N THR A 234 -1.30 -8.23 10.40
CA THR A 234 -2.65 -8.73 10.15
C THR A 234 -3.61 -8.17 11.20
N TYR A 235 -4.66 -7.52 10.73
CA TYR A 235 -5.69 -6.87 11.53
C TYR A 235 -6.99 -7.64 11.39
N GLN A 236 -7.60 -8.01 12.50
CA GLN A 236 -9.03 -8.37 12.52
C GLN A 236 -9.82 -7.08 12.69
N LEU A 237 -10.88 -6.87 11.92
CA LEU A 237 -11.61 -5.61 11.86
C LEU A 237 -12.98 -5.75 12.53
N ARG A 238 -13.36 -4.78 13.37
CA ARG A 238 -14.76 -4.63 13.80
C ARG A 238 -15.51 -4.13 12.58
N GLY A 239 -16.56 -4.83 12.17
CA GLY A 239 -17.26 -4.61 10.89
C GLY A 239 -17.44 -3.13 10.54
N THR A 240 -17.21 -2.82 9.25
CA THR A 240 -17.27 -1.50 8.60
C THR A 240 -17.18 -0.30 9.54
N ALA A 241 -15.95 0.06 9.88
CA ALA A 241 -15.65 1.34 10.48
C ALA A 241 -16.20 2.49 9.60
N HIS A 242 -16.77 3.48 10.28
CA HIS A 242 -17.46 4.63 9.70
C HIS A 242 -16.65 5.27 8.57
N GLU A 243 -17.26 5.39 7.40
CA GLU A 243 -16.83 6.37 6.41
C GLU A 243 -17.06 7.74 7.05
N ILE A 244 -15.98 8.44 7.38
CA ILE A 244 -16.11 9.85 7.77
C ILE A 244 -16.23 10.60 6.44
N GLU A 245 -17.43 10.57 5.84
CA GLU A 245 -17.79 11.52 4.80
C GLU A 245 -17.83 12.90 5.46
N ARG A 246 -16.74 13.65 5.37
CA ARG A 246 -16.85 15.11 5.56
C ARG A 246 -17.52 15.63 4.30
N GLY A 247 -18.85 15.64 4.31
CA GLY A 247 -19.62 16.37 3.33
C GLY A 247 -19.10 17.79 3.25
N SER A 248 -18.51 18.15 2.11
CA SER A 248 -18.44 19.55 1.71
C SER A 248 -19.87 20.02 1.48
N ARG A 249 -20.50 20.55 2.53
CA ARG A 249 -21.60 21.51 2.30
C ARG A 249 -20.95 22.87 1.99
N PRO A 250 -21.30 23.50 0.87
CA PRO A 250 -20.90 24.87 0.56
C PRO A 250 -21.46 25.86 1.59
#